data_AF-A0A2V2X0Y7-F1
#
_entry.id   AF-A0A2V2X0Y7-F1
#
_cell.length_a   1.000
_cell.length_b   1.000
_cell.length_c   1.000
_cell.angle_alpha   90.00
_cell.angle_beta   90.00
_cell.angle_gamma   90.00
#
_symmetry.space_group_name_H-M   'P 1'
#
loop_
_entity.id
_entity.type
_entity.pdbx_description
1 polymer ?
#
loop_
_entity_poly.entity_id
_entity_poly.type
_entity_poly.pdbx_seq_one_letter_code
_entity_poly.pdbx_strand_id
1 'polypeptide(L)'
;MEEDWSGGGGISNLISLEEPTASHLPCSVRFRVFSDPVDNVAAREAAWRSALPNSLCVHKRRRLDEVSTCEREAVVRPLLRVLRDPIAMARRRFETLRWFDEPRAADDICARLELDRRLGVTPSLAALHQALRRLRSLRRTRLIADLAEDLVMDAPSISVYTLLLIVEGLEGEPQRAASFLFSLTPLVTNGTVPTSVWSSLCCELDTVARQMPSPLERCIVDLFGQLFYRVREDGPVNGSIVVYYGQALLKSRAPIRSVVAFVQTELLSGRNTPRVMPCQSYG
;
A
#
# COMPACT_ATOMS: atom_id res chain seq x y z
N MET A 1 51.34 -51.45 18.30
CA MET A 1 50.35 -51.62 19.38
C MET A 1 50.37 -50.34 20.17
N GLU A 2 49.17 -49.77 20.36
CA GLU A 2 48.77 -48.82 21.43
C GLU A 2 49.44 -47.43 21.42
N GLU A 3 48.81 -46.31 21.75
CA GLU A 3 47.42 -45.84 21.90
C GLU A 3 47.56 -44.29 21.99
N ASP A 4 46.87 -43.57 21.11
CA ASP A 4 45.87 -42.54 21.44
C ASP A 4 46.10 -41.43 22.51
N TRP A 5 45.83 -40.19 22.05
CA TRP A 5 45.36 -38.95 22.73
C TRP A 5 46.15 -38.27 23.87
N SER A 6 46.81 -37.16 23.53
CA SER A 6 46.76 -35.86 24.24
C SER A 6 47.54 -34.83 23.40
N GLY A 7 47.16 -33.58 23.13
CA GLY A 7 46.01 -32.75 23.42
C GLY A 7 46.40 -31.33 23.00
N GLY A 8 45.46 -30.57 22.41
CA GLY A 8 45.46 -29.11 22.48
C GLY A 8 46.12 -28.30 21.35
N GLY A 9 45.28 -27.83 20.43
CA GLY A 9 45.20 -26.41 20.06
C GLY A 9 46.22 -25.84 19.06
N GLY A 10 45.75 -25.48 17.87
CA GLY A 10 46.48 -24.58 16.97
C GLY A 10 46.16 -24.79 15.50
N ILE A 11 44.92 -24.49 15.10
CA ILE A 11 44.47 -24.58 13.71
C ILE A 11 45.21 -23.52 12.89
N SER A 12 46.05 -23.99 11.97
CA SER A 12 46.48 -23.39 10.69
C SER A 12 46.65 -21.86 10.62
N ASN A 13 47.91 -21.45 10.40
CA ASN A 13 48.30 -20.13 9.91
C ASN A 13 47.46 -19.71 8.69
N LEU A 14 46.47 -18.86 8.95
CA LEU A 14 45.67 -18.17 7.94
C LEU A 14 46.55 -17.17 7.21
N ILE A 15 46.47 -17.17 5.88
CA ILE A 15 46.93 -16.09 5.01
C ILE A 15 46.26 -14.80 5.49
N SER A 16 47.05 -13.80 5.88
CA SER A 16 46.54 -12.46 6.21
C SER A 16 45.98 -11.81 4.95
N LEU A 17 44.67 -11.91 4.74
CA LEU A 17 43.96 -11.10 3.77
C LEU A 17 43.74 -9.72 4.41
N GLU A 18 44.53 -8.72 4.00
CA GLU A 18 44.19 -7.32 4.20
C GLU A 18 42.93 -7.00 3.39
N GLU A 19 41.83 -6.69 4.06
CA GLU A 19 40.65 -6.13 3.40
C GLU A 19 40.97 -4.72 2.90
N PRO A 20 40.71 -4.38 1.62
CA PRO A 20 40.92 -3.03 1.12
C PRO A 20 39.94 -2.09 1.82
N THR A 21 40.47 -1.23 2.69
CA THR A 21 39.67 -0.25 3.42
C THR A 21 39.12 0.80 2.44
N ALA A 22 37.82 1.10 2.52
CA ALA A 22 37.10 2.00 1.62
C ALA A 22 37.67 3.45 1.53
N SER A 23 38.66 3.78 2.35
CA SER A 23 39.45 5.02 2.31
C SER A 23 40.27 5.17 1.03
N HIS A 24 40.65 4.08 0.37
CA HIS A 24 41.54 4.11 -0.81
C HIS A 24 40.82 4.24 -2.15
N LEU A 25 39.48 4.27 -2.17
CA LEU A 25 38.71 4.45 -3.41
C LEU A 25 38.51 5.94 -3.74
N PRO A 26 38.70 6.34 -5.02
CA PRO A 26 38.45 7.72 -5.47
C PRO A 26 36.97 8.12 -5.30
N CYS A 27 36.74 9.38 -4.96
CA CYS A 27 35.44 9.91 -4.54
C CYS A 27 34.31 9.72 -5.57
N SER A 28 34.63 9.61 -6.86
CA SER A 28 33.68 9.34 -7.95
C SER A 28 33.06 7.93 -7.89
N VAL A 29 33.64 6.99 -7.14
CA VAL A 29 33.19 5.60 -7.03
C VAL A 29 32.47 5.31 -5.71
N ARG A 30 32.54 6.22 -4.73
CA ARG A 30 31.91 6.05 -3.40
C ARG A 30 30.38 6.13 -3.42
N PHE A 31 29.80 6.63 -4.51
CA PHE A 31 28.36 6.63 -4.75
C PHE A 31 28.02 5.59 -5.81
N ARG A 32 27.86 4.34 -5.39
CA ARG A 32 27.06 3.39 -6.14
C ARG A 32 25.88 2.95 -5.29
N VAL A 33 24.71 3.24 -5.85
CA VAL A 33 23.40 2.73 -5.48
C VAL A 33 23.48 1.21 -5.32
N PHE A 34 23.06 0.68 -4.18
CA PHE A 34 22.79 -0.75 -4.02
C PHE A 34 21.34 -1.01 -4.43
N SER A 35 21.13 -1.22 -5.73
CA SER A 35 20.01 -2.03 -6.21
C SER A 35 20.48 -3.48 -6.21
N ASP A 36 19.63 -4.40 -5.75
CA ASP A 36 19.88 -5.83 -5.87
C ASP A 36 20.20 -6.21 -7.33
N PRO A 37 21.12 -7.16 -7.58
CA PRO A 37 21.55 -7.53 -8.93
C PRO A 37 20.48 -8.25 -9.77
N VAL A 38 19.27 -8.43 -9.23
CA VAL A 38 18.16 -9.10 -9.92
C VAL A 38 17.20 -8.10 -10.58
N ASP A 39 17.24 -6.81 -10.21
CA ASP A 39 16.31 -5.82 -10.74
C ASP A 39 16.89 -5.08 -11.94
N ASN A 40 16.37 -5.42 -13.12
CA ASN A 40 16.76 -4.85 -14.39
C ASN A 40 16.33 -3.37 -14.46
N VAL A 41 17.25 -2.47 -14.11
CA VAL A 41 17.05 -1.01 -14.01
C VAL A 41 16.43 -0.42 -15.29
N ALA A 42 16.78 -0.97 -16.46
CA ALA A 42 16.24 -0.57 -17.75
C ALA A 42 14.75 -0.91 -17.93
N ALA A 43 14.29 -2.03 -17.39
CA ALA A 43 12.88 -2.43 -17.43
C ALA A 43 12.03 -1.55 -16.51
N ARG A 44 12.59 -1.13 -15.37
CA ARG A 44 11.99 -0.10 -14.51
C ARG A 44 11.89 1.21 -15.28
N GLU A 45 12.99 1.77 -15.79
CA GLU A 45 12.93 3.05 -16.51
C GLU A 45 11.96 3.04 -17.70
N ALA A 46 11.86 1.94 -18.43
CA ALA A 46 10.90 1.78 -19.50
C ALA A 46 9.44 1.81 -18.99
N ALA A 47 9.14 1.06 -17.92
CA ALA A 47 7.82 1.06 -17.28
C ALA A 47 7.44 2.44 -16.71
N TRP A 48 8.42 3.23 -16.29
CA TRP A 48 8.24 4.58 -15.73
C TRP A 48 7.98 5.64 -16.81
N ARG A 49 8.60 5.52 -17.98
CA ARG A 49 8.32 6.41 -19.14
C ARG A 49 6.96 6.11 -19.77
N SER A 50 6.46 4.88 -19.65
CA SER A 50 5.14 4.48 -20.14
C SER A 50 3.98 4.75 -19.17
N ALA A 51 4.24 5.17 -17.94
CA ALA A 51 3.20 5.35 -16.93
C ALA A 51 2.38 6.63 -17.20
N LEU A 52 1.06 6.47 -17.33
CA LEU A 52 0.11 7.55 -17.63
C LEU A 52 0.15 8.67 -16.56
N PRO A 53 -0.24 9.91 -16.89
CA PRO A 53 -0.25 11.05 -15.95
C PRO A 53 -1.08 10.84 -14.68
N ASN A 54 -1.97 9.85 -14.67
CA ASN A 54 -2.84 9.48 -13.53
C ASN A 54 -2.35 8.21 -12.80
N SER A 55 -1.16 7.72 -13.11
CA SER A 55 -0.54 6.61 -12.39
C SER A 55 -0.02 7.08 -11.03
N LEU A 56 -0.04 6.18 -10.04
CA LEU A 56 0.31 6.33 -8.62
C LEU A 56 1.74 6.86 -8.33
N CYS A 57 2.42 7.43 -9.31
CA CYS A 57 3.81 7.88 -9.24
C CYS A 57 3.96 9.41 -9.06
N VAL A 58 2.87 10.17 -8.93
CA VAL A 58 2.89 11.64 -8.87
C VAL A 58 3.74 12.18 -7.70
N HIS A 59 3.80 11.49 -6.56
CA HIS A 59 4.61 11.95 -5.42
C HIS A 59 6.12 11.68 -5.59
N LYS A 60 6.53 10.70 -6.42
CA LYS A 60 7.94 10.51 -6.78
C LYS A 60 8.43 11.53 -7.81
N ARG A 61 7.55 12.09 -8.65
CA ARG A 61 7.89 13.29 -9.45
C ARG A 61 8.23 14.47 -8.54
N ARG A 62 7.38 14.75 -7.55
CA ARG A 62 7.58 15.86 -6.61
C ARG A 62 8.85 15.73 -5.76
N ARG A 63 9.16 14.53 -5.24
CA ARG A 63 10.38 14.30 -4.45
C ARG A 63 11.68 14.40 -5.25
N LEU A 64 11.65 14.20 -6.57
CA LEU A 64 12.81 14.39 -7.44
C LEU A 64 12.94 15.85 -7.91
N ASP A 65 11.81 16.52 -8.16
CA ASP A 65 11.77 17.95 -8.46
C ASP A 65 12.18 18.82 -7.25
N GLU A 66 11.87 18.39 -6.02
CA GLU A 66 12.30 19.05 -4.78
C GLU A 66 13.79 18.82 -4.46
N VAL A 67 14.35 17.65 -4.83
CA VAL A 67 15.78 17.35 -4.66
C VAL A 67 16.64 18.04 -5.73
N SER A 68 16.09 18.23 -6.93
CA SER A 68 16.80 18.90 -8.04
C SER A 68 16.79 20.43 -7.96
N THR A 69 15.95 21.02 -7.10
CA THR A 69 15.87 22.47 -6.89
C THR A 69 16.63 22.97 -5.65
N CYS A 70 17.22 22.08 -4.85
CA CYS A 70 17.88 22.45 -3.60
C CYS A 70 19.40 22.65 -3.78
N GLU A 71 19.82 23.78 -4.36
CA GLU A 71 21.23 24.22 -4.42
C GLU A 71 21.73 24.84 -3.09
N ARG A 72 21.21 24.43 -1.92
CA ARG A 72 21.66 25.00 -0.64
C ARG A 72 21.97 23.94 0.42
N GLU A 73 23.26 23.91 0.73
CA GLU A 73 23.91 23.32 1.90
C GLU A 73 23.59 21.84 2.17
N ALA A 74 24.49 21.00 1.67
CA ALA A 74 24.54 19.57 1.97
C ALA A 74 24.72 19.33 3.47
N VAL A 75 23.60 19.23 4.19
CA VAL A 75 23.56 18.63 5.52
C VAL A 75 23.91 17.15 5.36
N VAL A 76 25.19 16.82 5.58
CA VAL A 76 25.69 15.44 5.62
C VAL A 76 25.04 14.74 6.81
N ARG A 77 23.87 14.13 6.58
CA ARG A 77 23.29 13.22 7.56
C ARG A 77 24.12 11.94 7.58
N PRO A 78 24.63 11.49 8.73
CA PRO A 78 25.45 10.28 8.80
C PRO A 78 24.66 9.09 8.25
N LEU A 79 25.29 8.31 7.37
CA LEU A 79 24.70 7.10 6.81
C LEU A 79 24.43 6.12 7.96
N LEU A 80 23.15 5.97 8.31
CA LEU A 80 22.73 4.99 9.31
C LEU A 80 23.07 3.59 8.78
N ARG A 81 23.78 2.80 9.58
CA ARG A 81 24.07 1.40 9.24
C ARG A 81 22.76 0.62 9.20
N VAL A 82 22.42 0.08 8.03
CA VAL A 82 21.28 -0.83 7.86
C VAL A 82 21.50 -2.04 8.77
N LEU A 83 20.50 -2.36 9.59
CA LEU A 83 20.56 -3.51 10.49
C LEU A 83 20.43 -4.78 9.63
N ARG A 84 21.48 -5.60 9.63
CA ARG A 84 21.50 -6.90 8.92
C ARG A 84 21.25 -8.08 9.85
N ASP A 85 21.50 -7.91 11.15
CA ASP A 85 21.28 -8.94 12.15
C ASP A 85 19.78 -9.05 12.48
N PRO A 86 19.16 -10.25 12.31
CA PRO A 86 17.75 -10.46 12.62
C PRO A 86 17.41 -10.16 14.09
N ILE A 87 18.33 -10.37 15.03
CA ILE A 87 18.09 -10.10 16.46
C ILE A 87 18.01 -8.59 16.70
N ALA A 88 18.93 -7.82 16.12
CA ALA A 88 18.89 -6.36 16.18
C ALA A 88 17.63 -5.79 15.52
N MET A 89 17.19 -6.35 14.39
CA MET A 89 15.92 -5.99 13.74
C MET A 89 14.71 -6.29 14.63
N ALA A 90 14.66 -7.49 15.24
CA ALA A 90 13.56 -7.89 16.11
C ALA A 90 13.48 -7.00 17.36
N ARG A 91 14.62 -6.69 17.99
CA ARG A 91 14.71 -5.76 19.10
C ARG A 91 14.19 -4.38 18.72
N ARG A 92 14.60 -3.87 17.56
CA ARG A 92 14.13 -2.56 17.07
C ARG A 92 12.62 -2.54 16.80
N ARG A 93 12.07 -3.59 16.18
CA ARG A 93 10.61 -3.75 15.99
C ARG A 93 9.85 -3.73 17.31
N PHE A 94 10.39 -4.39 18.33
CA PHE A 94 9.80 -4.42 19.66
C PHE A 94 9.89 -3.06 20.38
N GLU A 95 11.03 -2.36 20.26
CA GLU A 95 11.18 -1.01 20.76
C GLU A 95 10.20 -0.03 20.10
N THR A 96 10.00 -0.14 18.78
CA THR A 96 9.01 0.66 18.06
C THR A 96 7.59 0.33 18.51
N LEU A 97 7.27 -0.95 18.76
CA LEU A 97 5.98 -1.33 19.32
C LEU A 97 5.74 -0.70 20.70
N ARG A 98 6.69 -0.83 21.64
CA ARG A 98 6.59 -0.21 22.97
C ARG A 98 6.53 1.32 22.91
N TRP A 99 7.17 1.92 21.91
CA TRP A 99 7.15 3.37 21.74
C TRP A 99 5.74 3.92 21.48
N PHE A 100 4.83 3.09 20.92
CA PHE A 100 3.41 3.41 20.72
C PHE A 100 2.53 3.21 21.96
N ASP A 101 3.07 2.75 23.09
CA ASP A 101 2.31 2.65 24.35
C ASP A 101 1.86 4.04 24.85
N GLU A 102 2.58 5.09 24.47
CA GLU A 102 2.23 6.48 24.74
C GLU A 102 1.59 7.16 23.52
N PRO A 103 0.68 8.14 23.70
CA PRO A 103 0.06 8.85 22.59
C PRO A 103 1.07 9.75 21.88
N ARG A 104 1.38 9.44 20.62
CA ARG A 104 2.33 10.20 19.78
C ARG A 104 1.65 11.18 18.82
N ALA A 105 2.37 12.23 18.44
CA ALA A 105 1.96 13.14 17.38
C ALA A 105 2.19 12.50 16.00
N ALA A 106 1.49 13.00 14.98
CA ALA A 106 1.59 12.42 13.62
C ALA A 106 3.01 12.52 13.05
N ASP A 107 3.68 13.66 13.25
CA ASP A 107 5.03 13.90 12.72
C ASP A 107 6.06 12.98 13.39
N ASP A 108 5.92 12.71 14.68
CA ASP A 108 6.77 11.77 15.41
C ASP A 108 6.62 10.34 14.88
N ILE A 109 5.39 9.93 14.55
CA ILE A 109 5.10 8.60 14.00
C ILE A 109 5.78 8.45 12.64
N CYS A 110 5.65 9.45 11.77
CA CYS A 110 6.32 9.46 10.47
C CYS A 110 7.84 9.41 10.61
N ALA A 111 8.40 10.27 11.48
CA ALA A 111 9.84 10.28 11.74
C ALA A 111 10.35 8.93 12.25
N ARG A 112 9.58 8.25 13.12
CA ARG A 112 9.92 6.93 13.63
C ARG A 112 9.92 5.85 12.54
N LEU A 113 8.87 5.82 11.71
CA LEU A 113 8.75 4.85 10.62
C LEU A 113 9.77 5.10 9.51
N GLU A 114 10.07 6.37 9.20
CA GLU A 114 11.16 6.73 8.28
C GLU A 114 12.52 6.28 8.79
N LEU A 115 12.79 6.45 10.09
CA LEU A 115 14.02 6.01 10.71
C LEU A 115 14.14 4.48 10.62
N ASP A 116 13.07 3.76 10.96
CA ASP A 116 13.05 2.29 10.87
C ASP A 116 13.26 1.82 9.43
N ARG A 117 12.68 2.51 8.45
CA ARG A 117 12.94 2.27 7.01
C ARG A 117 14.39 2.50 6.63
N ARG A 118 15.01 3.60 7.07
CA ARG A 118 16.44 3.89 6.81
C ARG A 118 17.35 2.84 7.43
N LEU A 119 16.92 2.19 8.51
CA LEU A 119 17.61 1.07 9.13
C LEU A 119 17.32 -0.28 8.47
N GLY A 120 16.45 -0.35 7.46
CA GLY A 120 16.01 -1.59 6.81
C GLY A 120 15.07 -2.45 7.67
N VAL A 121 14.47 -1.87 8.71
CA VAL A 121 13.57 -2.57 9.63
C VAL A 121 12.14 -2.39 9.16
N THR A 122 11.50 -3.47 8.71
CA THR A 122 10.05 -3.43 8.44
C THR A 122 9.27 -3.34 9.76
N PRO A 123 8.23 -2.49 9.85
CA PRO A 123 7.44 -2.35 11.07
C PRO A 123 6.70 -3.66 11.38
N SER A 124 6.50 -3.94 12.67
CA SER A 124 5.63 -5.05 13.07
C SER A 124 4.17 -4.71 12.74
N LEU A 125 3.36 -5.73 12.44
CA LEU A 125 1.95 -5.56 12.13
C LEU A 125 1.17 -4.87 13.27
N ALA A 126 1.52 -5.17 14.53
CA ALA A 126 0.92 -4.51 15.69
C ALA A 126 1.29 -3.02 15.79
N ALA A 127 2.56 -2.66 15.54
CA ALA A 127 2.99 -1.27 15.53
C ALA A 127 2.31 -0.49 14.38
N LEU A 128 2.13 -1.14 13.23
CA LEU A 128 1.42 -0.56 12.10
C LEU A 128 -0.07 -0.33 12.40
N HIS A 129 -0.75 -1.26 13.08
CA HIS A 129 -2.14 -1.07 13.51
C HIS A 129 -2.30 0.08 14.50
N GLN A 130 -1.38 0.21 15.46
CA GLN A 130 -1.37 1.32 16.40
C GLN A 130 -1.12 2.65 15.68
N ALA A 131 -0.18 2.69 14.75
CA ALA A 131 0.09 3.88 13.92
C ALA A 131 -1.14 4.31 13.11
N LEU A 132 -1.78 3.38 12.39
CA LEU A 132 -2.97 3.66 11.59
C LEU A 132 -4.14 4.16 12.45
N ARG A 133 -4.43 3.49 13.59
CA ARG A 133 -5.47 3.94 14.52
C ARG A 133 -5.19 5.34 15.04
N ARG A 134 -3.93 5.65 15.36
CA ARG A 134 -3.54 6.97 15.85
C ARG A 134 -3.66 8.04 14.78
N LEU A 135 -3.14 7.80 13.57
CA LEU A 135 -3.26 8.72 12.44
C LEU A 135 -4.72 8.98 12.06
N ARG A 136 -5.59 7.96 12.14
CA ARG A 136 -7.03 8.11 11.95
C ARG A 136 -7.64 9.01 13.02
N SER A 137 -7.31 8.81 14.30
CA SER A 137 -7.80 9.67 15.38
C SER A 137 -7.38 11.14 15.21
N LEU A 138 -6.24 11.38 14.56
CA LEU A 138 -5.72 12.71 14.23
C LEU A 138 -6.22 13.23 12.87
N ARG A 139 -7.08 12.48 12.17
CA ARG A 139 -7.63 12.79 10.83
C ARG A 139 -6.55 13.13 9.79
N ARG A 140 -5.40 12.46 9.84
CA ARG A 140 -4.30 12.65 8.89
C ARG A 140 -4.38 11.66 7.74
N THR A 141 -5.38 11.82 6.88
CA THR A 141 -5.66 10.94 5.72
C THR A 141 -4.47 10.81 4.77
N ARG A 142 -3.73 11.91 4.52
CA ARG A 142 -2.55 11.92 3.64
C ARG A 142 -1.44 10.97 4.11
N LEU A 143 -1.13 11.00 5.41
CA LEU A 143 -0.10 10.13 5.98
C LEU A 143 -0.52 8.65 5.99
N ILE A 144 -1.82 8.39 6.09
CA ILE A 144 -2.38 7.03 5.95
C ILE A 144 -2.21 6.54 4.51
N ALA A 145 -2.47 7.40 3.52
CA ALA A 145 -2.22 7.09 2.12
C ALA A 145 -0.73 6.81 1.86
N ASP A 146 0.18 7.64 2.38
CA ASP A 146 1.63 7.43 2.25
C ASP A 146 2.05 6.06 2.82
N LEU A 147 1.56 5.70 4.01
CA LEU A 147 1.82 4.39 4.60
C LEU A 147 1.22 3.24 3.80
N ALA A 148 0.05 3.43 3.20
CA ALA A 148 -0.58 2.44 2.35
C ALA A 148 0.21 2.21 1.04
N GLU A 149 0.76 3.28 0.44
CA GLU A 149 1.66 3.17 -0.73
C GLU A 149 2.93 2.40 -0.37
N ASP A 150 3.52 2.69 0.79
CA ASP A 150 4.70 1.97 1.25
C ASP A 150 4.40 0.47 1.46
N LEU A 151 3.21 0.13 1.95
CA LEU A 151 2.77 -1.26 2.08
C LEU A 151 2.57 -1.97 0.73
N VAL A 152 2.04 -1.29 -0.29
CA VAL A 152 1.91 -1.86 -1.64
C VAL A 152 3.29 -2.26 -2.20
N MET A 153 4.34 -1.48 -1.88
CA MET A 153 5.69 -1.68 -2.41
C MET A 153 6.51 -2.73 -1.64
N ASP A 154 6.42 -2.70 -0.30
CA ASP A 154 7.37 -3.43 0.55
C ASP A 154 6.78 -4.70 1.20
N ALA A 155 5.45 -4.83 1.29
CA ALA A 155 4.83 -5.91 2.04
C ALA A 155 4.47 -7.12 1.14
N PRO A 156 5.01 -8.32 1.41
CA PRO A 156 4.65 -9.52 0.66
C PRO A 156 3.24 -10.04 1.02
N SER A 157 2.75 -9.70 2.21
CA SER A 157 1.41 -10.07 2.67
C SER A 157 0.86 -9.09 3.71
N ILE A 158 -0.46 -8.96 3.73
CA ILE A 158 -1.18 -8.02 4.62
C ILE A 158 -2.39 -8.74 5.25
N SER A 159 -2.79 -8.32 6.45
CA SER A 159 -4.03 -8.80 7.07
C SER A 159 -5.24 -8.00 6.60
N VAL A 160 -6.41 -8.65 6.46
CA VAL A 160 -7.69 -7.96 6.16
C VAL A 160 -7.89 -6.77 7.10
N TYR A 161 -7.61 -6.94 8.39
CA TYR A 161 -7.78 -5.87 9.37
C TYR A 161 -6.94 -4.62 9.07
N THR A 162 -5.71 -4.78 8.59
CA THR A 162 -4.87 -3.64 8.16
C THR A 162 -5.51 -2.90 7.00
N LEU A 163 -6.02 -3.65 6.02
CA LEU A 163 -6.67 -3.11 4.84
C LEU A 163 -7.94 -2.32 5.20
N LEU A 164 -8.76 -2.86 6.11
CA LEU A 164 -9.94 -2.17 6.62
C LEU A 164 -9.58 -0.89 7.37
N LEU A 165 -8.54 -0.90 8.20
CA LEU A 165 -8.06 0.30 8.88
C LEU A 165 -7.58 1.39 7.91
N ILE A 166 -6.97 1.01 6.79
CA ILE A 166 -6.57 1.96 5.75
C ILE A 166 -7.81 2.55 5.07
N VAL A 167 -8.76 1.72 4.66
CA VAL A 167 -10.01 2.18 4.00
C VAL A 167 -10.80 3.10 4.93
N GLU A 168 -11.01 2.70 6.19
CA GLU A 168 -11.65 3.54 7.22
C GLU A 168 -10.80 4.79 7.56
N GLY A 169 -9.49 4.75 7.35
CA GLY A 169 -8.60 5.88 7.56
C GLY A 169 -8.65 6.93 6.45
N LEU A 170 -9.16 6.57 5.27
CA LEU A 170 -9.25 7.41 4.08
C LEU A 170 -10.63 8.02 3.87
N GLU A 171 -11.37 8.23 4.97
CA GLU A 171 -12.66 8.95 4.96
C GLU A 171 -12.54 10.28 4.19
N GLY A 172 -13.40 10.44 3.17
CA GLY A 172 -13.44 11.62 2.30
C GLY A 172 -12.63 11.51 1.00
N GLU A 173 -11.83 10.46 0.81
CA GLU A 173 -11.11 10.19 -0.45
C GLU A 173 -11.45 8.79 -1.01
N PRO A 174 -12.72 8.52 -1.39
CA PRO A 174 -13.18 7.18 -1.77
C PRO A 174 -12.47 6.63 -3.02
N GLN A 175 -12.00 7.49 -3.92
CA GLN A 175 -11.22 7.10 -5.09
C GLN A 175 -9.88 6.46 -4.69
N ARG A 176 -9.17 7.07 -3.72
CA ARG A 176 -7.91 6.53 -3.22
C ARG A 176 -8.14 5.27 -2.40
N ALA A 177 -9.15 5.28 -1.54
CA ALA A 177 -9.52 4.11 -0.76
C ALA A 177 -9.83 2.89 -1.65
N ALA A 178 -10.63 3.07 -2.71
CA ALA A 178 -10.93 2.01 -3.67
C ALA A 178 -9.69 1.53 -4.44
N SER A 179 -8.80 2.45 -4.83
CA SER A 179 -7.56 2.10 -5.53
C SER A 179 -6.61 1.27 -4.66
N PHE A 180 -6.44 1.64 -3.38
CA PHE A 180 -5.68 0.84 -2.43
C PHE A 180 -6.36 -0.49 -2.15
N LEU A 181 -7.69 -0.50 -2.05
CA LEU A 181 -8.44 -1.72 -1.81
C LEU A 181 -8.18 -2.74 -2.92
N PHE A 182 -8.26 -2.35 -4.19
CA PHE A 182 -7.92 -3.23 -5.31
C PHE A 182 -6.45 -3.66 -5.33
N SER A 183 -5.53 -2.74 -5.00
CA SER A 183 -4.09 -3.03 -5.03
C SER A 183 -3.64 -3.98 -3.91
N LEU A 184 -4.26 -3.87 -2.74
CA LEU A 184 -3.87 -4.62 -1.54
C LEU A 184 -4.68 -5.90 -1.32
N THR A 185 -5.90 -6.01 -1.87
CA THR A 185 -6.72 -7.24 -1.75
C THR A 185 -5.98 -8.52 -2.18
N PRO A 186 -5.19 -8.55 -3.27
CA PRO A 186 -4.42 -9.74 -3.65
C PRO A 186 -3.35 -10.15 -2.62
N LEU A 187 -2.86 -9.21 -1.81
CA LEU A 187 -1.84 -9.45 -0.77
C LEU A 187 -2.45 -9.94 0.55
N VAL A 188 -3.78 -9.99 0.64
CA VAL A 188 -4.49 -10.39 1.85
C VAL A 188 -4.38 -11.88 2.08
N THR A 189 -3.90 -12.28 3.25
CA THR A 189 -3.72 -13.69 3.63
C THR A 189 -4.80 -14.22 4.58
N ASN A 190 -5.40 -13.34 5.39
CA ASN A 190 -6.26 -13.73 6.52
C ASN A 190 -7.73 -13.33 6.31
N GLY A 191 -8.38 -13.91 5.31
CA GLY A 191 -9.81 -13.73 5.03
C GLY A 191 -10.10 -12.88 3.79
N THR A 192 -11.37 -12.49 3.62
CA THR A 192 -11.84 -11.71 2.48
C THR A 192 -12.36 -10.35 2.93
N VAL A 193 -12.25 -9.36 2.05
CA VAL A 193 -12.85 -8.04 2.29
C VAL A 193 -14.38 -8.19 2.30
N PRO A 194 -15.09 -7.71 3.34
CA PRO A 194 -16.55 -7.80 3.40
C PRO A 194 -17.23 -7.05 2.25
N THR A 195 -18.34 -7.61 1.74
CA THR A 195 -19.19 -7.00 0.69
C THR A 195 -19.70 -5.61 1.07
N SER A 196 -19.94 -5.38 2.36
CA SER A 196 -20.36 -4.07 2.89
C SER A 196 -19.35 -2.96 2.57
N VAL A 197 -18.05 -3.25 2.62
CA VAL A 197 -16.98 -2.26 2.37
C VAL A 197 -17.00 -1.83 0.90
N TRP A 198 -17.08 -2.80 -0.02
CA TRP A 198 -17.19 -2.53 -1.45
C TRP A 198 -18.45 -1.73 -1.78
N SER A 199 -19.58 -2.07 -1.16
CA SER A 199 -20.84 -1.35 -1.34
C SER A 199 -20.81 0.07 -0.77
N SER A 200 -20.15 0.28 0.38
CA SER A 200 -19.98 1.60 0.99
C SER A 200 -19.15 2.52 0.10
N LEU A 201 -18.05 2.00 -0.46
CA LEU A 201 -17.22 2.75 -1.40
C LEU A 201 -17.97 3.12 -2.69
N CYS A 202 -18.88 2.27 -3.18
CA CYS A 202 -19.74 2.62 -4.30
C CYS A 202 -20.66 3.81 -3.98
N CYS A 203 -21.25 3.84 -2.78
CA CYS A 203 -22.08 4.95 -2.33
C CYS A 203 -21.26 6.24 -2.18
N GLU A 204 -20.08 6.18 -1.57
CA GLU A 204 -19.21 7.34 -1.42
C GLU A 204 -18.68 7.86 -2.77
N LEU A 205 -18.31 6.96 -3.68
CA LEU A 205 -17.92 7.36 -5.04
C LEU A 205 -19.06 8.04 -5.80
N ASP A 206 -20.31 7.61 -5.63
CA ASP A 206 -21.46 8.31 -6.22
C ASP A 206 -21.55 9.75 -5.70
N THR A 207 -21.40 9.96 -4.39
CA THR A 207 -21.41 11.31 -3.81
C THR A 207 -20.33 12.21 -4.40
N VAL A 208 -19.12 11.70 -4.58
CA VAL A 208 -18.00 12.44 -5.18
C VAL A 208 -18.26 12.66 -6.68
N ALA A 209 -18.69 11.63 -7.40
CA ALA A 209 -18.98 11.70 -8.83
C ALA A 209 -20.07 12.73 -9.14
N ARG A 210 -21.08 12.90 -8.27
CA ARG A 210 -22.11 13.94 -8.40
C ARG A 210 -21.56 15.36 -8.24
N GLN A 211 -20.58 15.57 -7.37
CA GLN A 211 -19.98 16.88 -7.11
C GLN A 211 -18.95 17.30 -8.19
N MET A 212 -18.36 16.34 -8.91
CA MET A 212 -17.38 16.62 -9.97
C MET A 212 -18.01 17.35 -11.18
N PRO A 213 -17.24 18.14 -11.95
CA PRO A 213 -17.75 18.75 -13.18
C PRO A 213 -18.07 17.70 -14.26
N SER A 214 -18.96 18.04 -15.19
CA SER A 214 -19.22 17.23 -16.39
C SER A 214 -18.33 17.69 -17.55
N PRO A 215 -17.73 16.78 -18.34
CA PRO A 215 -17.87 15.33 -18.28
C PRO A 215 -17.06 14.72 -17.12
N LEU A 216 -17.60 13.65 -16.53
CA LEU A 216 -16.88 12.89 -15.51
C LEU A 216 -15.63 12.25 -16.11
N GLU A 217 -14.52 12.27 -15.38
CA GLU A 217 -13.25 11.69 -15.81
C GLU A 217 -13.37 10.17 -15.98
N ARG A 218 -12.76 9.63 -17.05
CA ARG A 218 -12.83 8.19 -17.37
C ARG A 218 -12.28 7.31 -16.25
N CYS A 219 -11.18 7.72 -15.61
CA CYS A 219 -10.59 6.94 -14.50
C CYS A 219 -11.57 6.73 -13.32
N ILE A 220 -12.42 7.71 -13.02
CA ILE A 220 -13.42 7.60 -11.95
C ILE A 220 -14.53 6.63 -12.39
N VAL A 221 -14.97 6.72 -13.64
CA VAL A 221 -15.97 5.82 -14.22
C VAL A 221 -15.45 4.38 -14.24
N ASP A 222 -14.22 4.17 -14.68
CA ASP A 222 -13.58 2.85 -14.75
C ASP A 222 -13.43 2.25 -13.34
N LEU A 223 -13.00 3.05 -12.35
CA LEU A 223 -12.90 2.62 -10.96
C LEU A 223 -14.26 2.26 -10.37
N PHE A 224 -15.30 3.05 -10.65
CA PHE A 224 -16.66 2.74 -10.23
C PHE A 224 -17.16 1.45 -10.90
N GLY A 225 -16.89 1.27 -12.19
CA GLY A 225 -17.20 0.02 -12.90
C GLY A 225 -16.54 -1.18 -12.24
N GLN A 226 -15.24 -1.09 -11.92
CA GLN A 226 -14.51 -2.16 -11.22
C GLN A 226 -15.14 -2.50 -9.87
N LEU A 227 -15.48 -1.49 -9.04
CA LEU A 227 -16.15 -1.72 -7.76
C LEU A 227 -17.52 -2.36 -7.94
N PHE A 228 -18.31 -1.87 -8.90
CA PHE A 228 -19.63 -2.41 -9.20
C PHE A 228 -19.57 -3.89 -9.57
N TYR A 229 -18.66 -4.25 -10.49
CA TYR A 229 -18.49 -5.65 -10.89
C TYR A 229 -17.99 -6.49 -9.72
N ARG A 230 -17.15 -5.94 -8.84
CA ARG A 230 -16.71 -6.66 -7.64
C ARG A 230 -17.85 -6.97 -6.67
N VAL A 231 -18.68 -5.96 -6.36
CA VAL A 231 -19.88 -6.15 -5.52
C VAL A 231 -20.83 -7.19 -6.15
N ARG A 232 -20.95 -7.17 -7.48
CA ARG A 232 -21.76 -8.13 -8.23
C ARG A 232 -21.24 -9.56 -8.20
N GLU A 233 -19.92 -9.76 -8.19
CA GLU A 233 -19.31 -11.08 -8.06
C GLU A 233 -19.57 -11.68 -6.67
N ASP A 234 -19.49 -10.85 -5.63
CA ASP A 234 -19.56 -11.32 -4.24
C ASP A 234 -21.01 -11.55 -3.74
N GLY A 235 -22.05 -11.11 -4.46
CA GLY A 235 -23.44 -11.34 -4.03
C GLY A 235 -24.51 -10.50 -4.71
N PRO A 236 -25.73 -10.44 -4.12
CA PRO A 236 -26.81 -9.60 -4.63
C PRO A 236 -26.44 -8.13 -4.51
N VAL A 237 -26.64 -7.37 -5.59
CA VAL A 237 -26.30 -5.94 -5.65
C VAL A 237 -27.52 -5.12 -5.23
N ASN A 238 -27.30 -4.03 -4.50
CA ASN A 238 -28.39 -3.09 -4.26
C ASN A 238 -28.71 -2.35 -5.56
N GLY A 239 -29.99 -2.35 -5.97
CA GLY A 239 -30.44 -1.66 -7.17
C GLY A 239 -30.08 -0.16 -7.20
N SER A 240 -29.89 0.47 -6.04
CA SER A 240 -29.38 1.85 -5.97
C SER A 240 -27.97 1.99 -6.56
N ILE A 241 -27.07 1.02 -6.32
CA ILE A 241 -25.70 1.04 -6.82
C ILE A 241 -25.67 0.94 -8.35
N VAL A 242 -26.56 0.10 -8.93
CA VAL A 242 -26.75 0.00 -10.39
C VAL A 242 -27.12 1.37 -10.97
N VAL A 243 -28.05 2.07 -10.32
CA VAL A 243 -28.49 3.40 -10.74
C VAL A 243 -27.38 4.43 -10.59
N TYR A 244 -26.60 4.40 -9.49
CA TYR A 244 -25.48 5.31 -9.28
C TYR A 244 -24.43 5.18 -10.38
N TYR A 245 -24.03 3.95 -10.71
CA TYR A 245 -23.09 3.72 -11.81
C TYR A 245 -23.68 4.15 -13.16
N GLY A 246 -24.96 3.89 -13.43
CA GLY A 246 -25.66 4.40 -14.61
C GLY A 246 -25.65 5.93 -14.72
N GLN A 247 -25.86 6.65 -13.61
CA GLN A 247 -25.77 8.11 -13.56
C GLN A 247 -24.34 8.60 -13.84
N ALA A 248 -23.33 7.93 -13.28
CA ALA A 248 -21.93 8.23 -13.57
C ALA A 248 -21.58 8.03 -15.06
N LEU A 249 -22.09 6.95 -15.68
CA LEU A 249 -21.93 6.70 -17.12
C LEU A 249 -22.57 7.80 -17.97
N LEU A 250 -23.80 8.23 -17.66
CA LEU A 250 -24.43 9.37 -18.35
C LEU A 250 -23.60 10.65 -18.21
N LYS A 251 -23.08 10.92 -17.01
CA LYS A 251 -22.23 12.09 -16.74
C LYS A 251 -20.88 12.03 -17.48
N SER A 252 -20.40 10.84 -17.83
CA SER A 252 -19.22 10.63 -18.67
C SER A 252 -19.48 10.78 -20.18
N ARG A 253 -20.72 11.10 -20.59
CA ARG A 253 -21.20 11.16 -21.98
C ARG A 253 -21.29 9.78 -22.67
N ALA A 254 -21.50 8.70 -21.90
CA ALA A 254 -21.83 7.41 -22.49
C ALA A 254 -23.20 7.48 -23.22
N PRO A 255 -23.40 6.69 -24.29
CA PRO A 255 -24.64 6.76 -25.06
C PRO A 255 -25.84 6.36 -24.20
N ILE A 256 -26.88 7.22 -24.17
CA ILE A 256 -28.06 7.04 -23.30
C ILE A 256 -28.69 5.65 -23.51
N ARG A 257 -28.80 5.20 -24.76
CA ARG A 257 -29.39 3.88 -25.09
C ARG A 257 -28.63 2.73 -24.44
N SER A 258 -27.29 2.77 -24.41
CA SER A 258 -26.50 1.70 -23.78
C SER A 258 -26.61 1.74 -22.27
N VAL A 259 -26.67 2.94 -21.67
CA VAL A 259 -26.83 3.07 -20.22
C VAL A 259 -28.21 2.61 -19.76
N VAL A 260 -29.28 2.99 -20.48
CA VAL A 260 -30.64 2.54 -20.17
C VAL A 260 -30.75 1.02 -20.31
N ALA A 261 -30.21 0.44 -21.39
CA ALA A 261 -30.18 -1.00 -21.57
C ALA A 261 -29.43 -1.69 -20.42
N PHE A 262 -28.26 -1.18 -20.02
CA PHE A 262 -27.50 -1.68 -18.88
C PHE A 262 -28.32 -1.67 -17.59
N VAL A 263 -28.88 -0.51 -17.21
CA VAL A 263 -29.67 -0.37 -15.97
C VAL A 263 -30.88 -1.32 -15.99
N GLN A 264 -31.59 -1.42 -17.12
CA GLN A 264 -32.70 -2.36 -17.27
C GLN A 264 -32.25 -3.81 -17.09
N THR A 265 -31.17 -4.22 -17.75
CA THR A 265 -30.67 -5.59 -17.64
C THR A 265 -30.24 -5.95 -16.22
N GLU A 266 -29.53 -5.07 -15.52
CA GLU A 266 -29.06 -5.34 -14.16
C GLU A 266 -30.21 -5.28 -13.15
N LEU A 267 -31.16 -4.34 -13.28
CA LEU A 267 -32.33 -4.26 -12.38
C LEU A 267 -33.28 -5.45 -12.54
N LEU A 268 -33.51 -5.90 -13.78
CA LEU A 268 -34.41 -7.01 -14.10
C LEU A 268 -33.76 -8.39 -13.95
N SER A 269 -32.45 -8.46 -13.70
CA SER A 269 -31.72 -9.72 -13.54
C SER A 269 -32.13 -10.56 -12.33
N GLY A 270 -32.98 -10.03 -11.43
CA GLY A 270 -33.36 -10.67 -10.18
C GLY A 270 -32.24 -10.76 -9.15
N ARG A 271 -31.04 -10.24 -9.44
CA ARG A 271 -29.89 -10.22 -8.51
C ARG A 271 -29.99 -9.13 -7.44
N ASN A 272 -31.00 -8.26 -7.53
CA ASN A 272 -31.25 -7.22 -6.54
C ASN A 272 -32.18 -7.66 -5.41
N THR A 273 -32.73 -8.89 -5.47
CA THR A 273 -33.53 -9.45 -4.39
C THR A 273 -32.63 -10.21 -3.42
N PRO A 274 -32.74 -9.98 -2.10
CA PRO A 274 -32.06 -10.83 -1.13
C PRO A 274 -32.56 -12.27 -1.34
N ARG A 275 -31.66 -13.25 -1.31
CA ARG A 275 -32.05 -14.66 -1.36
C ARG A 275 -32.98 -14.94 -0.18
N VAL A 276 -34.28 -15.06 -0.46
CA VAL A 276 -35.24 -15.57 0.51
C VAL A 276 -34.84 -17.02 0.76
N MET A 277 -34.21 -17.28 1.90
CA MET A 277 -34.06 -18.64 2.42
C MET A 277 -35.49 -19.20 2.51
N PRO A 278 -35.81 -20.34 1.87
CA PRO A 278 -37.10 -20.96 2.07
C PRO A 278 -37.20 -21.27 3.58
N CYS A 279 -38.17 -20.64 4.24
CA CYS A 279 -38.55 -21.02 5.59
C CYS A 279 -38.78 -22.53 5.57
N GLN A 280 -37.96 -23.28 6.30
CA GLN A 280 -38.26 -24.67 6.61
C GLN A 280 -39.56 -24.63 7.42
N SER A 281 -40.68 -24.93 6.76
CA SER A 281 -41.89 -25.36 7.41
C SER A 281 -41.57 -26.68 8.12
N TYR A 282 -41.28 -26.59 9.42
CA TYR A 282 -41.45 -27.73 10.30
C TYR A 282 -42.95 -28.04 10.33
N GLY A 283 -43.33 -29.07 9.55
CA GLY A 283 -44.55 -29.84 9.76
C GLY A 283 -44.26 -31.00 10.71
#